data_AF-A0A3N4K0A2-F1
#
_entry.id   AF-A0A3N4K0A2-F1
#
_cell.length_a   1.000
_cell.length_b   1.000
_cell.length_c   1.000
_cell.angle_alpha   90.00
_cell.angle_beta   90.00
_cell.angle_gamma   90.00
#
_symmetry.space_group_name_H-M   'P 1'
#
loop_
_entity.id
_entity.type
_entity.pdbx_description
1 polymer ?
#
loop_
_entity_poly.entity_id
_entity_poly.type
_entity_poly.pdbx_seq_one_letter_code
_entity_poly.pdbx_strand_id
1 'polypeptide(L)'
;MAHSEDKKTALHKAVWYEHLDVLRVLLDKGANIHARATHGYTVLHLVAIGTRNSSEAIARFLLDRGADPDVQTEQRVTPLHLVVQQTSTNLVAIAKLFLEKGAKRNPRNGSGDTPLHHATRFGRKEMVGLLLNSGADVNALDYFGDTALHIAIERLNESCAKLLLEYGANPHVKNASGNTVWEWVHSGAMWERQEDVIMAERLADMMGKMCFGKPPQQGRKCERRSG
;
A
#
# COMPACT_ATOMS: atom_id res chain seq x y z
N MET A 1 18.19 -30.49 7.61
CA MET A 1 17.26 -29.55 6.95
C MET A 1 15.90 -29.78 7.57
N ALA A 2 15.45 -28.88 8.45
CA ALA A 2 14.18 -29.05 9.14
C ALA A 2 13.04 -28.87 8.12
N HIS A 3 12.27 -29.93 7.88
CA HIS A 3 10.99 -29.84 7.21
C HIS A 3 10.06 -29.01 8.09
N SER A 4 9.95 -27.71 7.86
CA SER A 4 8.79 -26.98 8.35
C SER A 4 7.58 -27.56 7.63
N GLU A 5 6.72 -28.31 8.33
CA GLU A 5 5.43 -28.74 7.79
C GLU A 5 4.64 -27.52 7.34
N ASP A 6 4.64 -27.27 6.04
CA ASP A 6 3.90 -26.18 5.45
C ASP A 6 2.41 -26.49 5.65
N LYS A 7 1.70 -25.71 6.48
CA LYS A 7 0.25 -25.88 6.76
C LYS A 7 -0.64 -25.52 5.55
N LYS A 8 -0.15 -25.77 4.32
CA LYS A 8 -0.80 -25.42 3.06
C LYS A 8 -1.87 -26.44 2.71
N THR A 9 -3.12 -25.99 2.73
CA THR A 9 -4.25 -26.75 2.18
C THR A 9 -4.14 -26.92 0.66
N ALA A 10 -4.91 -27.85 0.09
CA ALA A 10 -5.02 -27.98 -1.37
C ALA A 10 -5.42 -26.65 -2.04
N LEU A 11 -6.27 -25.86 -1.37
CA LEU A 11 -6.71 -24.54 -1.84
C LEU A 11 -5.52 -23.56 -1.96
N HIS A 12 -4.62 -23.52 -0.97
CA HIS A 12 -3.41 -22.70 -1.04
C HIS A 12 -2.50 -23.09 -2.20
N LYS A 13 -2.35 -24.40 -2.44
CA LYS A 13 -1.55 -24.90 -3.58
C LYS A 13 -2.19 -24.52 -4.91
N ALA A 14 -3.51 -24.65 -5.05
CA ALA A 14 -4.22 -24.26 -6.27
C ALA A 14 -4.03 -22.77 -6.60
N VAL A 15 -4.06 -21.89 -5.59
CA VAL A 15 -3.76 -20.46 -5.78
C VAL A 15 -2.29 -20.23 -6.12
N TRP A 16 -1.37 -20.86 -5.39
CA TRP A 16 0.08 -20.69 -5.62
C TRP A 16 0.52 -21.07 -7.04
N TYR A 17 -0.08 -22.13 -7.58
CA TYR A 17 0.18 -22.59 -8.94
C TYR A 17 -0.79 -21.98 -9.97
N GLU A 18 -1.71 -21.11 -9.53
CA GLU A 18 -2.68 -20.37 -10.35
C GLU A 18 -3.65 -21.23 -11.19
N HIS A 19 -4.08 -22.38 -10.64
CA HIS A 19 -5.07 -23.27 -11.26
C HIS A 19 -6.49 -22.87 -10.85
N LEU A 20 -7.08 -21.91 -11.58
CA LEU A 20 -8.43 -21.39 -11.30
C LEU A 20 -9.53 -22.47 -11.39
N ASP A 21 -9.37 -23.42 -12.30
CA ASP A 21 -10.23 -24.59 -12.48
C ASP A 21 -10.21 -25.51 -11.26
N VAL A 22 -9.01 -25.86 -10.78
CA VAL A 22 -8.84 -26.66 -9.55
C VAL A 22 -9.38 -25.89 -8.34
N LEU A 23 -9.10 -24.59 -8.26
CA LEU A 23 -9.61 -23.72 -7.20
C LEU A 23 -11.13 -23.72 -7.12
N ARG A 24 -11.81 -23.64 -8.28
CA ARG A 24 -13.27 -23.69 -8.38
C ARG A 24 -13.82 -25.00 -7.85
N VAL A 25 -13.29 -26.13 -8.31
CA VAL A 25 -13.72 -27.45 -7.86
C VAL A 25 -13.52 -27.61 -6.35
N LEU A 26 -12.40 -27.16 -5.81
CA LEU A 26 -12.12 -27.25 -4.37
C LEU A 26 -13.15 -26.47 -3.54
N LEU A 27 -13.46 -25.23 -3.91
CA LEU A 27 -14.46 -24.43 -3.19
C LEU A 27 -15.87 -25.00 -3.34
N ASP A 28 -16.23 -25.49 -4.53
CA ASP A 28 -17.54 -26.12 -4.77
C ASP A 28 -17.71 -27.43 -3.97
N LYS A 29 -16.60 -28.10 -3.64
CA LYS A 29 -16.56 -29.26 -2.73
C LYS A 29 -16.48 -28.90 -1.24
N GLY A 30 -16.58 -27.62 -0.89
CA GLY A 30 -16.61 -27.15 0.50
C GLY A 30 -15.25 -26.91 1.13
N ALA A 31 -14.19 -26.71 0.34
CA ALA A 31 -12.91 -26.27 0.90
C ALA A 31 -13.06 -24.93 1.64
N ASN A 32 -12.46 -24.84 2.83
CA ASN A 32 -12.53 -23.62 3.63
C ASN A 32 -11.69 -22.49 3.00
N ILE A 33 -12.37 -21.46 2.48
CA ILE A 33 -11.75 -20.27 1.89
C ILE A 33 -10.97 -19.42 2.91
N HIS A 34 -11.30 -19.54 4.20
CA HIS A 34 -10.66 -18.83 5.31
C HIS A 34 -9.53 -19.63 5.97
N ALA A 35 -9.14 -20.77 5.39
CA ALA A 35 -8.02 -21.55 5.92
C ALA A 35 -6.74 -20.71 5.96
N ARG A 36 -5.94 -20.91 7.01
CA ARG A 36 -4.66 -20.22 7.22
C ARG A 36 -3.50 -21.21 7.09
N ALA A 37 -2.58 -20.90 6.19
CA ALA A 37 -1.30 -21.58 6.06
C ALA A 37 -0.29 -21.08 7.12
N THR A 38 0.95 -21.53 7.00
CA THR A 38 2.08 -21.10 7.84
C THR A 38 2.17 -19.57 7.93
N HIS A 39 2.50 -19.03 9.11
CA HIS A 39 2.54 -17.59 9.41
C HIS A 39 1.19 -16.86 9.28
N GLY A 40 0.09 -17.61 9.14
CA GLY A 40 -1.24 -17.03 9.04
C GLY A 40 -1.65 -16.56 7.64
N TYR A 41 -0.94 -16.99 6.60
CA TYR A 41 -1.28 -16.62 5.22
C TYR A 41 -2.63 -17.21 4.80
N THR A 42 -3.45 -16.40 4.14
CA THR A 42 -4.68 -16.85 3.46
C THR A 42 -4.44 -16.95 1.95
N VAL A 43 -5.41 -17.51 1.23
CA VAL A 43 -5.39 -17.51 -0.24
C VAL A 43 -5.22 -16.13 -0.87
N LEU A 44 -5.80 -15.06 -0.29
CA LEU A 44 -5.61 -13.70 -0.82
C LEU A 44 -4.19 -13.15 -0.60
N HIS A 45 -3.49 -13.58 0.46
CA HIS A 45 -2.07 -13.25 0.61
C HIS A 45 -1.22 -13.93 -0.47
N LEU A 46 -1.56 -15.16 -0.84
CA LEU A 46 -0.85 -15.88 -1.91
C LEU A 46 -1.11 -15.25 -3.29
N VAL A 47 -2.33 -14.76 -3.53
CA VAL A 47 -2.64 -13.95 -4.72
C VAL A 47 -1.78 -12.68 -4.76
N ALA A 48 -1.60 -12.01 -3.61
CA ALA A 48 -0.85 -10.76 -3.52
C ALA A 48 0.65 -10.89 -3.80
N ILE A 49 1.20 -12.11 -3.78
CA ILE A 49 2.59 -12.43 -4.13
C ILE A 49 2.70 -13.21 -5.45
N GLY A 50 1.57 -13.51 -6.09
CA GLY A 50 1.50 -14.15 -7.39
C GLY A 50 2.07 -13.23 -8.48
N THR A 51 2.83 -13.81 -9.41
CA THR A 51 3.55 -13.06 -10.44
C THR A 51 3.00 -13.26 -11.84
N ARG A 52 1.93 -14.05 -12.02
CA ARG A 52 1.39 -14.36 -13.35
C ARG A 52 0.06 -13.64 -13.59
N ASN A 53 -0.33 -13.62 -14.87
CA ASN A 53 -1.46 -12.85 -15.37
C ASN A 53 -2.82 -13.34 -14.84
N SER A 54 -2.93 -14.60 -14.41
CA SER A 54 -4.18 -15.19 -13.88
C SER A 54 -4.53 -14.75 -12.46
N SER A 55 -3.61 -14.08 -11.76
CA SER A 55 -3.79 -13.67 -10.36
C SER A 55 -4.99 -12.74 -10.16
N GLU A 56 -5.34 -11.87 -11.12
CA GLU A 56 -6.53 -11.01 -11.01
C GLU A 56 -7.84 -11.81 -11.05
N ALA A 57 -7.97 -12.78 -11.97
CA ALA A 57 -9.16 -13.62 -12.08
C ALA A 57 -9.36 -14.47 -10.82
N ILE A 58 -8.27 -14.99 -10.25
CA ILE A 58 -8.28 -15.71 -8.97
C ILE A 58 -8.68 -14.78 -7.83
N ALA A 59 -8.09 -13.57 -7.75
CA ALA A 59 -8.43 -12.57 -6.74
C ALA A 59 -9.94 -12.28 -6.73
N ARG A 60 -10.49 -12.00 -7.92
CA ARG A 60 -11.90 -11.68 -8.12
C ARG A 60 -12.79 -12.83 -7.69
N PHE A 61 -12.48 -14.04 -8.16
CA PHE A 61 -13.23 -15.23 -7.80
C PHE A 61 -13.23 -15.49 -6.30
N LEU A 62 -12.09 -15.35 -5.62
CA LEU A 62 -11.99 -15.55 -4.17
C LEU A 62 -12.81 -14.50 -3.40
N LEU A 63 -12.74 -13.23 -3.78
CA LEU A 63 -13.51 -12.15 -3.14
C LEU A 63 -15.01 -12.33 -3.38
N ASP A 64 -15.42 -12.72 -4.59
CA ASP A 64 -16.83 -13.01 -4.90
C ASP A 64 -17.36 -14.22 -4.11
N ARG A 65 -16.48 -15.15 -3.72
CA ARG A 65 -16.78 -16.28 -2.83
C ARG A 65 -16.67 -15.94 -1.33
N GLY A 66 -16.46 -14.67 -0.98
CA GLY A 66 -16.45 -14.18 0.40
C GLY A 66 -15.10 -14.26 1.12
N ALA A 67 -13.99 -14.40 0.41
CA ALA A 67 -12.67 -14.27 1.04
C ALA A 67 -12.51 -12.87 1.65
N ASP A 68 -12.07 -12.80 2.90
CA ASP A 68 -11.87 -11.54 3.63
C ASP A 68 -10.51 -10.90 3.23
N PRO A 69 -10.50 -9.70 2.61
CA PRO A 69 -9.29 -9.02 2.17
C PRO A 69 -8.51 -8.34 3.31
N ASP A 70 -9.05 -8.27 4.52
CA ASP A 70 -8.45 -7.59 5.67
C ASP A 70 -7.74 -8.53 6.65
N VAL A 71 -7.75 -9.84 6.36
CA VAL A 71 -7.12 -10.82 7.23
C VAL A 71 -5.64 -10.48 7.43
N GLN A 72 -5.20 -10.49 8.68
CA GLN A 72 -3.83 -10.24 9.07
C GLN A 72 -3.04 -11.55 9.23
N THR A 73 -1.79 -11.58 8.76
CA THR A 73 -0.80 -12.61 9.13
C THR A 73 -0.37 -12.47 10.59
N GLU A 74 0.49 -13.35 11.09
CA GLU A 74 1.09 -13.23 12.42
C GLU A 74 1.88 -11.92 12.60
N GLN A 75 2.43 -11.36 11.52
CA GLN A 75 3.12 -10.06 11.52
C GLN A 75 2.17 -8.87 11.25
N ARG A 76 0.84 -9.10 11.37
CA ARG A 76 -0.20 -8.11 11.12
C ARG A 76 -0.25 -7.56 9.69
N VAL A 77 0.38 -8.25 8.75
CA VAL A 77 0.40 -7.88 7.33
C VAL A 77 -0.91 -8.32 6.70
N THR A 78 -1.54 -7.45 5.90
CA THR A 78 -2.74 -7.78 5.11
C THR A 78 -2.36 -8.07 3.66
N PRO A 79 -3.23 -8.69 2.83
CA PRO A 79 -2.99 -8.84 1.40
C PRO A 79 -2.66 -7.51 0.69
N LEU A 80 -3.30 -6.41 1.11
CA LEU A 80 -3.05 -5.08 0.56
C LEU A 80 -1.63 -4.54 0.85
N HIS A 81 -0.99 -4.96 1.95
CA HIS A 81 0.43 -4.64 2.20
C HIS A 81 1.36 -5.39 1.24
N LEU A 82 1.02 -6.63 0.88
CA LEU A 82 1.89 -7.46 0.03
C LEU A 82 1.85 -7.03 -1.44
N VAL A 83 0.67 -6.65 -1.96
CA VAL A 83 0.53 -6.22 -3.38
C VAL A 83 1.37 -4.99 -3.71
N VAL A 84 1.62 -4.09 -2.74
CA VAL A 84 2.39 -2.86 -2.99
C VAL A 84 3.90 -3.09 -3.00
N GLN A 85 4.38 -4.21 -2.48
CA GLN A 85 5.81 -4.54 -2.40
C GLN A 85 6.41 -4.99 -3.74
N GLN A 86 5.63 -5.64 -4.60
CA GLN A 86 6.12 -6.39 -5.75
C GLN A 86 5.96 -5.63 -7.08
N THR A 87 6.98 -5.59 -7.95
CA THR A 87 7.07 -4.68 -9.11
C THR A 87 6.14 -5.00 -10.29
N SER A 88 5.45 -6.14 -10.27
CA SER A 88 4.60 -6.60 -11.37
C SER A 88 3.40 -5.65 -11.60
N THR A 89 3.10 -5.39 -12.88
CA THR A 89 2.04 -4.45 -13.32
C THR A 89 0.63 -4.93 -12.99
N ASN A 90 0.41 -6.26 -12.98
CA ASN A 90 -0.86 -6.89 -12.62
C ASN A 90 -1.30 -6.60 -11.17
N LEU A 91 -0.37 -6.26 -10.28
CA LEU A 91 -0.68 -6.02 -8.88
C LEU A 91 -1.42 -4.71 -8.64
N VAL A 92 -1.32 -3.76 -9.57
CA VAL A 92 -2.13 -2.54 -9.53
C VAL A 92 -3.62 -2.86 -9.63
N ALA A 93 -3.98 -3.74 -10.56
CA ALA A 93 -5.36 -4.18 -10.74
C ALA A 93 -5.86 -4.97 -9.52
N ILE A 94 -5.02 -5.81 -8.92
CA ILE A 94 -5.36 -6.59 -7.71
C ILE A 94 -5.56 -5.65 -6.51
N ALA A 95 -4.67 -4.68 -6.30
CA ALA A 95 -4.82 -3.69 -5.23
C ALA A 95 -6.11 -2.89 -5.40
N LYS A 96 -6.42 -2.45 -6.63
CA LYS A 96 -7.66 -1.74 -6.95
C LYS A 96 -8.88 -2.60 -6.64
N LEU A 97 -8.86 -3.86 -7.05
CA LEU A 97 -9.92 -4.82 -6.77
C LEU A 97 -10.12 -5.05 -5.27
N PHE A 98 -9.05 -5.17 -4.48
CA PHE A 98 -9.15 -5.29 -3.02
C PHE A 98 -9.83 -4.07 -2.40
N LEU A 99 -9.45 -2.86 -2.84
CA LEU A 99 -10.02 -1.60 -2.37
C LEU A 99 -11.49 -1.43 -2.76
N GLU A 100 -11.86 -1.83 -3.98
CA GLU A 100 -13.25 -1.89 -4.47
C GLU A 100 -14.11 -2.89 -3.69
N LYS A 101 -13.52 -4.01 -3.28
CA LYS A 101 -14.15 -5.05 -2.44
C LYS A 101 -14.10 -4.75 -0.94
N GLY A 102 -13.74 -3.52 -0.55
CA GLY A 102 -13.89 -3.04 0.81
C GLY A 102 -12.67 -3.20 1.71
N ALA A 103 -11.50 -3.60 1.18
CA ALA A 103 -10.27 -3.68 1.98
C ALA A 103 -9.97 -2.35 2.69
N LYS A 104 -9.61 -2.41 3.97
CA LYS A 104 -9.23 -1.23 4.75
C LYS A 104 -8.03 -0.54 4.10
N ARG A 105 -8.07 0.78 4.04
CA ARG A 105 -7.01 1.60 3.43
C ARG A 105 -5.83 1.83 4.37
N ASN A 106 -6.09 1.84 5.68
CA ASN A 106 -5.10 2.16 6.72
C ASN A 106 -4.88 1.03 7.76
N PRO A 107 -4.85 -0.27 7.40
CA PRO A 107 -4.45 -1.30 8.35
C PRO A 107 -2.99 -1.08 8.73
N ARG A 108 -2.62 -1.36 9.99
CA ARG A 108 -1.24 -1.24 10.47
C ARG A 108 -0.62 -2.61 10.65
N ASN A 109 0.56 -2.84 10.08
CA ASN A 109 1.33 -4.06 10.26
C ASN A 109 2.12 -4.08 11.59
N GLY A 110 3.00 -5.07 11.76
CA GLY A 110 3.86 -5.22 12.94
C GLY A 110 4.83 -4.07 13.22
N SER A 111 5.15 -3.26 12.20
CA SER A 111 5.96 -2.03 12.32
C SER A 111 5.11 -0.76 12.41
N GLY A 112 3.80 -0.89 12.42
CA GLY A 112 2.86 0.23 12.41
C GLY A 112 2.64 0.83 11.02
N ASP A 113 3.34 0.33 9.99
CA ASP A 113 3.19 0.81 8.62
C ASP A 113 1.77 0.54 8.10
N THR A 114 1.27 1.47 7.30
CA THR A 114 0.11 1.25 6.42
C THR A 114 0.55 0.79 5.02
N PRO A 115 -0.37 0.32 4.16
CA PRO A 115 -0.02 0.04 2.76
C PRO A 115 0.59 1.26 2.03
N LEU A 116 0.20 2.49 2.41
CA LEU A 116 0.78 3.72 1.85
C LEU A 116 2.25 3.88 2.23
N HIS A 117 2.63 3.57 3.49
CA HIS A 117 4.04 3.57 3.92
C HIS A 117 4.86 2.57 3.11
N HIS A 118 4.36 1.34 2.91
CA HIS A 118 5.02 0.33 2.09
C HIS A 118 5.19 0.78 0.63
N ALA A 119 4.10 1.23 -0.01
CA ALA A 119 4.13 1.71 -1.39
C ALA A 119 5.19 2.82 -1.58
N THR A 120 5.26 3.76 -0.64
CA THR A 120 6.25 4.84 -0.67
C THR A 120 7.68 4.34 -0.42
N ARG A 121 7.89 3.42 0.53
CA ARG A 121 9.22 2.83 0.82
C ARG A 121 9.83 2.12 -0.38
N PHE A 122 8.99 1.43 -1.15
CA PHE A 122 9.35 0.77 -2.41
C PHE A 122 9.29 1.70 -3.63
N GLY A 123 8.96 2.98 -3.44
CA GLY A 123 8.96 4.00 -4.49
C GLY A 123 7.91 3.82 -5.58
N ARG A 124 6.80 3.15 -5.25
CA ARG A 124 5.77 2.74 -6.20
C ARG A 124 4.74 3.85 -6.39
N LYS A 125 5.12 4.89 -7.14
CA LYS A 125 4.28 6.08 -7.38
C LYS A 125 2.85 5.74 -7.79
N GLU A 126 2.66 4.76 -8.68
CA GLU A 126 1.33 4.33 -9.13
C GLU A 126 0.49 3.73 -7.98
N MET A 127 1.09 2.93 -7.09
CA MET A 127 0.42 2.42 -5.87
C MET A 127 0.13 3.52 -4.87
N VAL A 128 1.07 4.44 -4.67
CA VAL A 128 0.84 5.62 -3.83
C VAL A 128 -0.39 6.38 -4.35
N GLY A 129 -0.44 6.66 -5.66
CA GLY A 129 -1.57 7.32 -6.30
C GLY A 129 -2.88 6.55 -6.15
N LEU A 130 -2.88 5.23 -6.36
CA LEU A 130 -4.08 4.40 -6.21
C LEU A 130 -4.62 4.44 -4.77
N LEU A 131 -3.74 4.27 -3.78
CA LEU A 131 -4.12 4.26 -2.37
C LEU A 131 -4.68 5.62 -1.93
N LEU A 132 -4.03 6.71 -2.32
CA LEU A 132 -4.47 8.07 -2.02
C LEU A 132 -5.83 8.37 -2.67
N ASN A 133 -6.00 8.05 -3.95
CA ASN A 133 -7.29 8.17 -4.65
C ASN A 133 -8.41 7.35 -3.99
N SER A 134 -8.05 6.25 -3.32
CA SER A 134 -8.98 5.37 -2.62
C SER A 134 -9.26 5.79 -1.17
N GLY A 135 -8.71 6.93 -0.74
CA GLY A 135 -8.92 7.51 0.59
C GLY A 135 -7.98 6.99 1.67
N ALA A 136 -6.76 6.55 1.31
CA ALA A 136 -5.72 6.31 2.30
C ALA A 136 -5.37 7.60 3.05
N ASP A 137 -5.11 7.48 4.35
CA ASP A 137 -4.71 8.62 5.17
C ASP A 137 -3.25 8.97 4.88
N VAL A 138 -3.06 10.11 4.21
CA VAL A 138 -1.74 10.61 3.79
C VAL A 138 -0.83 10.96 4.98
N ASN A 139 -1.42 11.25 6.14
CA ASN A 139 -0.72 11.65 7.36
C ASN A 139 -0.72 10.56 8.44
N ALA A 140 -1.09 9.32 8.08
CA ALA A 140 -0.99 8.19 8.99
C ALA A 140 0.45 8.03 9.49
N LEU A 141 0.59 7.60 10.75
CA LEU A 141 1.89 7.42 11.41
C LEU A 141 2.21 5.93 11.58
N ASP A 142 3.46 5.56 11.30
CA ASP A 142 4.01 4.27 11.71
C ASP A 142 4.40 4.25 13.21
N TYR A 143 5.11 3.23 13.68
CA TYR A 143 5.55 3.18 15.09
C TYR A 143 6.75 4.08 15.41
N PHE A 144 7.46 4.58 14.39
CA PHE A 144 8.50 5.59 14.54
C PHE A 144 7.93 7.02 14.45
N GLY A 145 6.62 7.15 14.29
CA GLY A 145 5.96 8.44 14.09
C GLY A 145 6.21 9.03 12.71
N ASP A 146 6.79 8.26 11.80
CA ASP A 146 7.04 8.70 10.43
C ASP A 146 5.74 8.61 9.63
N THR A 147 5.53 9.62 8.79
CA THR A 147 4.49 9.60 7.75
C THR A 147 5.05 9.01 6.46
N ALA A 148 4.17 8.69 5.51
CA ALA A 148 4.62 8.35 4.16
C ALA A 148 5.54 9.43 3.54
N LEU A 149 5.34 10.71 3.88
CA LEU A 149 6.20 11.78 3.40
C LEU A 149 7.61 11.70 4.01
N HIS A 150 7.76 11.37 5.29
CA HIS A 150 9.07 11.12 5.90
C HIS A 150 9.82 10.03 5.13
N ILE A 151 9.15 8.90 4.87
CA ILE A 151 9.73 7.79 4.10
C ILE A 151 10.13 8.22 2.68
N ALA A 152 9.31 9.04 2.00
CA ALA A 152 9.64 9.50 0.64
C ALA A 152 10.94 10.31 0.60
N ILE A 153 11.17 11.13 1.62
CA ILE A 153 12.36 11.98 1.75
C ILE A 153 13.59 11.14 2.13
N GLU A 154 13.46 10.27 3.15
CA GLU A 154 14.50 9.32 3.55
C GLU A 154 14.99 8.47 2.37
N ARG A 155 14.08 8.10 1.47
CA ARG A 155 14.34 7.26 0.29
C ARG A 155 14.71 8.05 -0.96
N LEU A 156 14.86 9.38 -0.88
CA LEU A 156 15.16 10.26 -2.00
C LEU A 156 14.18 10.10 -3.18
N ASN A 157 12.91 9.82 -2.88
CA ASN A 157 11.87 9.61 -3.89
C ASN A 157 11.05 10.88 -4.13
N GLU A 158 11.59 11.79 -4.94
CA GLU A 158 10.93 13.05 -5.32
C GLU A 158 9.54 12.82 -5.90
N SER A 159 9.37 11.77 -6.70
CA SER A 159 8.10 11.47 -7.36
C SER A 159 6.97 11.11 -6.39
N CYS A 160 7.27 10.32 -5.36
CA CYS A 160 6.31 10.00 -4.31
C CYS A 160 6.10 11.19 -3.37
N ALA A 161 7.17 11.92 -3.02
CA ALA A 161 7.07 13.10 -2.16
C ALA A 161 6.14 14.16 -2.77
N LYS A 162 6.32 14.50 -4.05
CA LYS A 162 5.43 15.42 -4.78
C LYS A 162 3.98 14.97 -4.75
N LEU A 163 3.73 13.70 -5.07
CA LEU A 163 2.38 13.15 -5.08
C LEU A 163 1.74 13.18 -3.69
N LEU A 164 2.50 12.89 -2.63
CA LEU A 164 2.01 12.97 -1.25
C LEU A 164 1.65 14.42 -0.87
N LEU A 165 2.50 15.40 -1.23
CA LEU A 165 2.23 16.83 -1.00
C LEU A 165 0.99 17.32 -1.76
N GLU A 166 0.80 16.90 -3.02
CA GLU A 166 -0.39 17.19 -3.83
C GLU A 166 -1.69 16.69 -3.16
N TYR A 167 -1.62 15.59 -2.41
CA TYR A 167 -2.74 15.03 -1.65
C TYR A 167 -2.84 15.55 -0.20
N GLY A 168 -2.07 16.59 0.15
CA GLY A 168 -2.16 17.26 1.44
C GLY A 168 -1.35 16.60 2.56
N ALA A 169 -0.25 15.92 2.24
CA ALA A 169 0.73 15.52 3.24
C ALA A 169 1.24 16.75 4.01
N ASN A 170 1.19 16.69 5.33
CA ASN A 170 1.65 17.76 6.20
C ASN A 170 3.16 17.62 6.46
N PRO A 171 4.01 18.55 5.97
CA PRO A 171 5.46 18.48 6.15
C PRO A 171 5.94 18.81 7.57
N HIS A 172 5.04 19.26 8.45
CA HIS A 172 5.34 19.68 9.83
C HIS A 172 4.95 18.63 10.88
N VAL A 173 4.53 17.43 10.47
CA VAL A 173 4.32 16.32 11.41
C VAL A 173 5.67 15.92 12.00
N LYS A 174 5.74 15.80 13.32
CA LYS A 174 6.95 15.35 14.04
C LYS A 174 6.93 13.84 14.17
N ASN A 175 8.04 13.20 13.80
CA ASN A 175 8.26 11.81 14.14
C ASN A 175 8.69 11.61 15.60
N ALA A 176 8.94 10.37 16.02
CA ALA A 176 9.33 10.04 17.39
C ALA A 176 10.67 10.66 17.81
N SER A 177 11.54 10.99 16.84
CA SER A 177 12.80 11.72 17.07
C SER A 177 12.60 13.24 17.17
N GLY A 178 11.36 13.72 17.03
CA GLY A 178 11.02 15.14 17.10
C GLY A 178 11.27 15.92 15.81
N ASN A 179 11.70 15.26 14.74
CA ASN A 179 12.02 15.89 13.46
C ASN A 179 10.80 15.92 12.54
N THR A 180 10.73 16.97 11.73
CA THR A 180 9.76 17.12 10.64
C THR A 180 10.43 16.95 9.28
N VAL A 181 9.63 16.61 8.26
CA VAL A 181 10.10 16.64 6.86
C VAL A 181 10.60 18.03 6.47
N TRP A 182 9.90 19.08 6.91
CA TRP A 182 10.30 20.46 6.65
C TRP A 182 11.71 20.75 7.18
N GLU A 183 12.03 20.30 8.39
CA GLU A 183 13.36 20.45 8.98
C GLU A 183 14.41 19.62 8.23
N TRP A 184 14.09 18.40 7.78
CA TRP A 184 15.00 17.57 6.99
C TRP A 184 15.42 18.23 5.67
N VAL A 185 14.46 18.79 4.91
CA VAL A 185 14.77 19.44 3.62
C VAL A 185 15.55 20.74 3.76
N HIS A 186 15.50 21.41 4.92
CA HIS A 186 16.29 22.61 5.20
C HIS A 186 17.59 22.32 5.96
N SER A 187 17.70 21.15 6.58
CA SER A 187 18.92 20.73 7.27
C SER A 187 19.94 20.27 6.25
N GLY A 188 20.95 21.12 5.98
CA GLY A 188 22.07 20.79 5.10
C GLY A 188 22.91 19.59 5.56
N ALA A 189 22.64 19.03 6.74
CA ALA A 189 23.35 17.87 7.29
C ALA A 189 22.89 16.52 6.71
N MET A 190 21.74 16.45 6.03
CA MET A 190 21.20 15.19 5.49
C MET A 190 21.70 14.88 4.06
N TRP A 191 22.18 15.89 3.33
CA TRP A 191 22.38 15.83 1.88
C TRP A 191 23.87 15.80 1.54
N GLU A 192 24.42 14.62 1.28
CA GLU A 192 25.85 14.49 0.92
C GLU A 192 26.13 14.77 -0.55
N ARG A 193 25.15 14.57 -1.43
CA ARG A 193 25.28 14.75 -2.88
C ARG A 193 24.54 15.99 -3.35
N GLN A 194 25.10 16.68 -4.34
CA GLN A 194 24.51 17.88 -4.92
C GLN A 194 23.10 17.64 -5.50
N GLU A 195 22.85 16.47 -6.07
CA GLU A 195 21.55 16.10 -6.63
C GLU A 195 20.45 16.05 -5.55
N ASP A 196 20.81 15.58 -4.35
CA ASP A 196 19.87 15.46 -3.24
C ASP A 196 19.54 16.84 -2.65
N VAL A 197 20.52 17.76 -2.61
CA VAL A 197 20.32 19.17 -2.24
C VAL A 197 19.31 19.83 -3.19
N ILE A 198 19.47 19.62 -4.50
CA ILE A 198 18.56 20.19 -5.50
C ILE A 198 17.14 19.64 -5.34
N MET A 199 17.00 18.34 -5.04
CA MET A 199 15.70 17.74 -4.72
C MET A 199 15.09 18.38 -3.46
N ALA A 200 15.88 18.55 -2.40
CA ALA A 200 15.45 19.16 -1.15
C ALA A 200 14.98 20.62 -1.36
N GLU A 201 15.73 21.43 -2.10
CA GLU A 201 15.36 22.80 -2.46
C GLU A 201 14.03 22.86 -3.24
N ARG A 202 13.86 21.97 -4.23
CA ARG A 202 12.60 21.90 -5.00
C ARG A 202 11.40 21.53 -4.12
N LEU A 203 11.58 20.61 -3.20
CA LEU A 203 10.53 20.20 -2.29
C LEU A 203 10.25 21.27 -1.23
N ALA A 204 11.26 21.96 -0.71
CA ALA A 204 11.10 23.11 0.18
C ALA A 204 10.30 24.24 -0.48
N ASP A 205 10.64 24.61 -1.73
CA ASP A 205 9.88 25.60 -2.50
C ASP A 205 8.40 25.19 -2.69
N MET A 206 8.17 23.90 -2.99
CA MET A 206 6.81 23.37 -3.13
C MET A 206 6.03 23.45 -1.82
N MET A 207 6.62 22.99 -0.71
CA MET A 207 6.00 23.05 0.62
C MET A 207 5.72 24.50 1.02
N GLY A 208 6.65 25.43 0.74
CA GLY A 208 6.47 26.86 1.04
C GLY A 208 5.30 27.48 0.27
N LYS A 209 5.14 27.13 -1.01
CA LYS A 209 3.99 27.57 -1.83
C LYS A 209 2.65 27.03 -1.31
N MET A 210 2.63 25.82 -0.75
CA MET A 210 1.42 25.24 -0.18
C MET A 210 0.98 25.91 1.13
N CYS A 211 1.90 26.49 1.91
CA CYS A 211 1.55 27.27 3.10
C CYS A 211 0.81 28.58 2.79
N PHE A 212 0.89 29.09 1.55
CA PHE A 212 0.24 30.33 1.11
C PHE A 212 -0.92 30.12 0.13
N GLY A 213 -1.22 28.87 -0.26
CA GLY A 213 -2.30 28.52 -1.18
C GLY A 213 -3.43 27.78 -0.47
N LYS A 214 -4.67 28.25 -0.64
CA LYS A 214 -5.90 27.61 -0.10
C LYS A 214 -5.90 26.08 -0.30
N PRO A 215 -6.50 25.31 0.63
CA PRO A 215 -6.55 23.86 0.53
C PRO A 215 -7.22 23.42 -0.78
N PRO A 216 -6.72 22.35 -1.44
CA PRO A 216 -7.34 21.82 -2.63
C PRO A 216 -8.75 21.35 -2.26
N GLN A 217 -9.77 21.92 -2.92
CA GLN A 217 -11.16 21.53 -2.71
C GLN A 217 -11.31 20.06 -3.10
N GLN A 218 -11.56 19.22 -2.10
CA GLN A 218 -12.03 17.86 -2.28
C GLN A 218 -13.28 17.89 -3.19
N GLY A 219 -13.29 16.95 -4.14
CA GLY A 219 -14.19 16.89 -5.28
C GLY A 219 -15.60 17.39 -5.06
N ARG A 220 -15.98 18.45 -5.78
CA ARG A 220 -17.37 18.60 -6.20
C ARG A 220 -17.55 17.78 -7.47
N LYS A 221 -18.27 16.66 -7.33
CA LYS A 221 -19.00 16.07 -8.45
C LYS A 221 -19.86 17.19 -9.04
N CYS A 222 -19.69 17.46 -10.33
CA CYS A 222 -20.66 18.22 -11.10
C CYS A 222 -21.98 17.43 -11.11
N GLU A 223 -22.87 17.74 -10.17
CA GLU A 223 -24.29 17.41 -10.34
C GLU A 223 -24.82 18.34 -11.43
N ARG A 224 -25.05 17.76 -12.62
CA ARG A 224 -25.94 18.35 -13.62
C ARG A 224 -27.32 18.43 -12.98
N ARG A 225 -27.81 19.63 -12.69
CA ARG A 225 -29.26 19.86 -12.58
C ARG A 225 -29.76 20.31 -13.94
N SER A 226 -30.41 19.38 -14.63
CA SER A 226 -31.39 19.69 -15.65
C SER A 226 -32.63 20.25 -14.95
N GLY A 227 -33.10 21.40 -15.39
CA GLY A 227 -34.34 22.06 -14.98
C GLY A 227 -34.59 23.21 -15.92
#